data_AF-A0A972LWY0-F1
#
_entry.id   AF-A0A972LWY0-F1
#
_cell.length_a   1.000
_cell.length_b   1.000
_cell.length_c   1.000
_cell.angle_alpha   90.00
_cell.angle_beta   90.00
_cell.angle_gamma   90.00
#
_symmetry.space_group_name_H-M   'P 1'
#
loop_
_entity.id
_entity.type
_entity.pdbx_description
1 polymer ?
#
loop_
_entity_poly.entity_id
_entity_poly.type
_entity_poly.pdbx_seq_one_letter_code
_entity_poly.pdbx_strand_id
1 'polypeptide(L)'
;MSDFKLKSDEKKLLDSLEAGEWDSVPQLQSEIRKHGEYAKHTMRKDKRVNIRISSRDLEQLQTLALEDGIPYQTFISSVLHRFLTGKLIESK
;
A
#
# COMPACT_ATOMS: atom_id res chain seq x y z
N MET A 1 -10.42 6.73 -24.50
CA MET A 1 -9.74 5.89 -23.49
C MET A 1 -8.69 6.77 -22.85
N SER A 2 -8.74 6.91 -21.53
CA SER A 2 -7.97 7.93 -20.81
C SER A 2 -6.47 7.59 -20.85
N ASP A 3 -5.65 8.52 -21.36
CA ASP A 3 -4.19 8.44 -21.36
C ASP A 3 -3.67 8.40 -19.91
N PHE A 4 -3.36 7.21 -19.40
CA PHE A 4 -2.65 7.05 -18.13
C PHE A 4 -1.16 7.30 -18.37
N LYS A 5 -0.61 8.30 -17.68
CA LYS A 5 0.83 8.62 -17.72
C LYS A 5 1.58 7.60 -16.85
N LEU A 6 1.80 6.41 -17.40
CA LEU A 6 2.47 5.30 -16.72
C LEU A 6 3.93 5.66 -16.42
N LYS A 7 4.38 5.42 -15.18
CA LYS A 7 5.80 5.52 -14.82
C LYS A 7 6.59 4.43 -15.56
N SER A 8 7.90 4.66 -15.73
CA SER A 8 8.82 3.74 -16.45
C SER A 8 8.70 2.29 -15.98
N ASP A 9 8.55 2.07 -14.68
CA ASP A 9 8.45 0.73 -14.09
C ASP A 9 7.09 0.06 -14.35
N GLU A 10 6.01 0.83 -14.36
CA GLU A 10 4.67 0.33 -14.69
C GLU A 10 4.58 -0.06 -16.16
N LYS A 11 5.23 0.71 -17.03
CA LYS A 11 5.31 0.42 -18.46
C LYS A 11 6.07 -0.88 -18.72
N LYS A 12 7.23 -1.07 -18.07
CA LYS A 12 8.00 -2.32 -18.16
C LYS A 12 7.22 -3.53 -17.66
N LEU A 13 6.46 -3.37 -16.57
CA LEU A 13 5.61 -4.44 -16.05
C LEU A 13 4.52 -4.82 -17.07
N LEU A 14 3.90 -3.82 -17.71
CA LEU A 14 2.91 -4.02 -18.77
C LEU A 14 3.52 -4.72 -19.99
N ASP A 15 4.67 -4.24 -20.45
CA ASP A 15 5.37 -4.79 -21.61
C ASP A 15 5.74 -6.27 -21.37
N SER A 16 6.25 -6.62 -20.18
CA SER A 16 6.55 -8.03 -19.82
C SER A 16 5.29 -8.90 -19.65
N LEU A 17 4.17 -8.31 -19.23
CA LEU A 17 2.89 -9.02 -19.15
C LEU A 17 2.33 -9.32 -20.54
N GLU A 18 2.36 -8.34 -21.45
CA GLU A 18 1.93 -8.47 -22.85
C GLU A 18 2.85 -9.39 -23.66
N ALA A 19 4.14 -9.43 -23.32
CA ALA A 19 5.11 -10.37 -23.88
C ALA A 19 4.88 -11.83 -23.47
N GLY A 20 3.95 -12.10 -22.55
CA GLY A 20 3.59 -13.47 -22.15
C GLY A 20 4.67 -14.17 -21.33
N GLU A 21 5.57 -13.43 -20.68
CA GLU A 21 6.69 -13.97 -19.89
C GLU A 21 6.25 -14.61 -18.56
N TRP A 22 4.97 -14.51 -18.20
CA TRP A 22 4.44 -14.87 -16.88
C TRP A 22 3.61 -16.14 -16.96
N ASP A 23 4.11 -17.22 -16.37
CA ASP A 23 3.34 -18.43 -16.13
C ASP A 23 2.60 -18.38 -14.79
N SER A 24 1.39 -18.97 -14.77
CA SER A 24 0.63 -19.11 -13.53
C SER A 24 1.35 -20.03 -12.56
N VAL A 25 1.49 -19.61 -11.31
CA VAL A 25 2.08 -20.44 -10.26
C VAL A 25 1.29 -21.76 -10.09
N PRO A 26 1.98 -22.89 -9.81
CA PRO A 26 1.31 -24.13 -9.45
C PRO A 26 0.37 -23.90 -8.26
N GLN A 27 -0.79 -24.56 -8.23
CA GLN A 27 -1.77 -24.42 -7.14
C GLN A 27 -2.35 -22.99 -6.98
N LEU A 28 -2.56 -22.26 -8.08
CA LEU A 28 -3.07 -20.87 -8.12
C LEU A 28 -4.18 -20.55 -7.09
N GLN A 29 -5.21 -21.39 -6.97
CA GLN A 29 -6.31 -21.18 -6.02
C GLN A 29 -5.87 -21.26 -4.54
N SER A 30 -4.92 -22.13 -4.23
CA SER A 30 -4.35 -22.27 -2.90
C SER A 30 -3.47 -21.07 -2.55
N GLU A 31 -2.62 -20.63 -3.48
CA GLU A 31 -1.77 -19.45 -3.25
C GLU A 31 -2.58 -18.16 -3.17
N ILE A 32 -3.62 -17.98 -4.01
CA ILE A 32 -4.56 -16.85 -3.88
C ILE A 32 -5.22 -16.85 -2.49
N ARG A 33 -5.69 -18.01 -2.03
CA ARG A 33 -6.35 -18.11 -0.72
C ARG A 33 -5.37 -17.83 0.43
N LYS A 34 -4.15 -18.34 0.33
CA LYS A 34 -3.08 -18.15 1.32
C LYS A 34 -2.64 -16.68 1.40
N HIS A 35 -2.41 -16.03 0.26
CA HIS A 35 -2.10 -14.61 0.20
C HIS A 35 -3.28 -13.74 0.66
N GLY A 36 -4.51 -14.13 0.33
CA GLY A 36 -5.73 -13.48 0.83
C GLY A 36 -5.86 -13.57 2.35
N GLU A 37 -5.55 -14.73 2.94
CA GLU A 37 -5.52 -14.90 4.39
C GLU A 37 -4.39 -14.08 5.04
N TYR A 38 -3.17 -14.09 4.49
CA TYR A 38 -2.09 -13.22 4.99
C TYR A 38 -2.49 -11.75 4.99
N ALA A 39 -3.05 -11.26 3.89
CA ALA A 39 -3.51 -9.88 3.79
C ALA A 39 -4.59 -9.57 4.85
N LYS A 40 -5.56 -10.48 5.05
CA LYS A 40 -6.59 -10.34 6.08
C LYS A 40 -6.00 -10.32 7.49
N HIS A 41 -5.07 -11.21 7.81
CA HIS A 41 -4.45 -11.29 9.14
C HIS A 41 -3.56 -10.09 9.41
N THR A 42 -2.82 -9.58 8.42
CA THR A 42 -2.02 -8.36 8.55
C THR A 42 -2.89 -7.10 8.67
N MET A 43 -4.09 -7.09 8.08
CA MET A 43 -5.04 -5.97 8.18
C MET A 43 -5.92 -5.97 9.44
N ARG A 44 -5.89 -7.03 10.26
CA ARG A 44 -6.66 -7.07 11.51
C ARG A 44 -6.08 -6.06 12.51
N LYS A 45 -6.78 -4.93 12.69
CA LYS A 45 -6.50 -3.92 13.70
C LYS A 45 -7.02 -4.38 15.07
N ASP A 46 -6.36 -5.38 15.66
CA ASP A 46 -6.76 -6.00 16.93
C ASP A 46 -6.33 -5.21 18.18
N LYS A 47 -5.36 -4.31 18.03
CA LYS A 47 -4.80 -3.50 19.14
C LYS A 47 -5.01 -2.01 18.93
N ARG A 48 -5.41 -1.30 19.99
CA ARG A 48 -5.59 0.15 20.02
C ARG A 48 -4.34 0.83 20.58
N VAL A 49 -3.92 1.93 19.96
CA VAL A 49 -2.84 2.79 20.43
C VAL A 49 -3.41 4.19 20.65
N ASN A 50 -3.09 4.83 21.77
CA ASN A 50 -3.52 6.19 22.08
C ASN A 50 -2.27 7.09 22.11
N ILE A 51 -2.21 8.07 21.20
CA ILE A 51 -1.02 8.91 20.99
C ILE A 51 -1.44 10.37 21.12
N ARG A 52 -0.65 11.16 21.86
CA ARG A 52 -0.76 12.63 21.85
C ARG A 52 0.15 13.19 20.77
N ILE A 53 -0.38 14.06 19.92
CA ILE A 53 0.36 14.76 18.87
C ILE A 53 0.01 16.24 18.90
N SER A 54 0.85 17.10 18.32
CA SER A 54 0.55 18.53 18.24
C SER A 54 -0.58 18.79 17.24
N SER A 55 -1.31 19.89 17.43
CA SER A 55 -2.39 20.31 16.53
C SER A 55 -1.88 20.49 15.09
N ARG A 56 -0.68 21.09 14.96
CA ARG A 56 -0.03 21.33 13.67
C ARG A 56 0.28 20.02 12.94
N ASP A 57 0.77 19.01 13.65
CA ASP A 57 1.09 17.70 13.03
C ASP A 57 -0.17 16.97 12.61
N LEU A 58 -1.26 17.09 13.40
CA LEU A 58 -2.55 16.51 13.05
C LEU A 58 -3.12 17.12 11.76
N GLU A 59 -3.04 18.44 11.60
CA GLU A 59 -3.49 19.13 10.38
C GLU A 59 -2.67 18.72 9.15
N GLN A 60 -1.35 18.55 9.30
CA GLN A 60 -0.48 18.06 8.22
C GLN A 60 -0.81 16.62 7.84
N LEU A 61 -1.02 15.73 8.82
CA LEU A 61 -1.43 14.35 8.56
C LEU A 61 -2.78 14.28 7.84
N GLN A 62 -3.73 15.15 8.18
CA GLN A 62 -5.01 15.22 7.49
C GLN A 62 -4.84 15.68 6.04
N THR A 63 -4.00 16.68 5.80
CA THR A 63 -3.69 17.16 4.45
C THR A 63 -3.10 16.05 3.59
N LEU A 64 -2.05 15.37 4.08
CA LEU A 64 -1.41 14.27 3.35
C LEU A 64 -2.36 13.11 3.09
N ALA A 65 -3.24 12.80 4.05
CA ALA A 65 -4.23 11.74 3.89
C ALA A 65 -5.30 12.09 2.84
N LEU A 66 -5.68 13.37 2.75
CA LEU A 66 -6.60 13.87 1.72
C LEU A 66 -5.97 13.80 0.33
N GLU A 67 -4.67 14.10 0.20
CA GLU A 67 -3.94 13.94 -1.06
C GLU A 67 -3.91 12.48 -1.55
N ASP A 68 -3.73 11.53 -0.62
CA ASP A 68 -3.82 10.08 -0.91
C ASP A 68 -5.27 9.57 -1.05
N GLY A 69 -6.27 10.41 -0.79
CA GLY A 69 -7.70 10.05 -0.87
C GLY A 69 -8.14 9.05 0.20
N ILE A 70 -7.43 8.94 1.32
CA ILE A 70 -7.72 7.99 2.40
C ILE A 70 -8.00 8.68 3.74
N PRO A 71 -8.75 8.06 4.66
CA PRO A 71 -8.94 8.62 5.99
C PRO A 71 -7.60 8.79 6.74
N TYR A 72 -7.43 9.89 7.49
CA TYR A 72 -6.18 10.17 8.23
C TYR A 72 -5.76 9.04 9.19
N GLN A 73 -6.72 8.34 9.79
CA GLN A 73 -6.44 7.18 10.67
C GLN A 73 -5.85 6.00 9.89
N THR A 74 -6.30 5.80 8.65
CA THR A 74 -5.78 4.79 7.73
C THR A 74 -4.40 5.18 7.23
N PHE A 75 -4.19 6.47 6.92
CA PHE A 75 -2.88 7.02 6.58
C PHE A 75 -1.86 6.81 7.72
N ILE A 76 -2.21 7.14 8.97
CA ILE A 76 -1.33 6.91 10.12
C ILE A 76 -0.99 5.41 10.26
N SER A 77 -1.99 4.54 10.07
CA SER A 77 -1.77 3.08 10.12
C SER A 77 -0.84 2.60 9.00
N SER A 78 -0.98 3.14 7.78
CA SER A 78 -0.16 2.76 6.63
C SER A 78 1.28 3.25 6.78
N VAL A 79 1.48 4.45 7.31
CA VAL A 79 2.82 5.00 7.62
C VAL A 79 3.52 4.12 8.66
N LEU A 80 2.85 3.76 9.76
CA LEU A 80 3.41 2.86 10.77
C LEU A 80 3.78 1.50 10.18
N HIS A 81 2.91 0.92 9.36
CA HIS A 81 3.19 -0.36 8.69
C HIS A 81 4.38 -0.25 7.72
N ARG A 82 4.45 0.80 6.92
CA ARG A 82 5.56 1.08 5.98
C ARG A 82 6.88 1.30 6.73
N PHE A 83 6.85 2.00 7.85
CA PHE A 83 8.02 2.19 8.71
C PHE A 83 8.53 0.86 9.27
N LEU A 84 7.64 0.03 9.83
CA LEU A 84 8.00 -1.28 10.38
C LEU A 84 8.49 -2.29 9.32
N THR A 85 7.96 -2.19 8.10
CA THR A 85 8.36 -3.06 6.98
C THR A 85 9.59 -2.55 6.22
N GLY A 86 10.19 -1.43 6.65
CA GLY A 86 11.36 -0.83 6.00
C GLY A 86 11.08 -0.24 4.62
N LYS A 87 9.79 -0.08 4.24
CA LYS A 87 9.34 0.49 2.96
C LYS A 87 9.07 2.00 3.02
N LEU A 88 9.37 2.64 4.16
CA LEU A 88 9.33 4.09 4.27
C LEU A 88 10.63 4.66 3.68
N ILE A 89 10.66 4.82 2.36
CA ILE A 89 11.71 5.58 1.68
C ILE A 89 11.33 7.06 1.83
N GLU A 90 12.00 7.78 2.72
CA GLU A 90 12.00 9.24 2.69
C GLU A 90 12.73 9.66 1.42
N SER A 91 11.99 10.05 0.38
CA SER A 91 12.59 10.79 -0.73
C SER A 91 12.92 12.18 -0.18
N LYS A 92 14.21 12.41 0.06
CA LYS A 92 14.76 13.77 0.13
C LYS A 92 14.74 14.42 -1.24
#